data_AF-A0A3A0UWS2-F1
#
_entry.id   AF-A0A3A0UWS2-F1
#
_cell.length_a   1.000
_cell.length_b   1.000
_cell.length_c   1.000
_cell.angle_alpha   90.00
_cell.angle_beta   90.00
_cell.angle_gamma   90.00
#
_symmetry.space_group_name_H-M   'P 1'
#
loop_
_entity.id
_entity.type
_entity.pdbx_description
1 polymer ?
#
loop_
_entity_poly.entity_id
_entity_poly.type
_entity_poly.pdbx_seq_one_letter_code
_entity_poly.pdbx_strand_id
1 'polypeptide(L)'
;MSDNKREHRTNEHVEIAMAQGDATMSDFDEIRFVHHSIPSVDVDDIDLTSQLKDFTLDQPLYINAMTGGSEWTKQINEKLAVIARETGIAMAVGSTHAALRNSKMASSFSIVRDTNPNGIIFSNVGADVPVDKAVESVKLLDAQALQVHVNAPQELVMPEGNRTFSTWMENLAQIVSRVDVPVIVKEVGFG
;
A
#
# COMPACT_ATOMS: atom_id res chain seq x y z
N MET A 1 19.66 10.06 7.55
CA MET A 1 18.63 10.75 8.35
C MET A 1 18.49 10.08 9.71
N SER A 2 18.24 10.85 10.77
CA SER A 2 17.89 10.32 12.10
C SER A 2 16.45 9.81 12.11
N ASP A 3 16.13 8.92 13.06
CA ASP A 3 14.80 8.31 13.16
C ASP A 3 13.70 9.36 13.42
N ASN A 4 13.94 10.34 14.31
CA ASN A 4 13.02 11.45 14.56
C ASN A 4 12.65 12.24 13.30
N LYS A 5 13.61 12.46 12.37
CA LYS A 5 13.31 13.20 11.12
C LYS A 5 12.39 12.40 10.19
N ARG A 6 12.45 11.06 10.23
CA ARG A 6 11.57 10.21 9.41
C ARG A 6 10.17 10.09 10.00
N GLU A 7 10.05 9.97 11.32
CA GLU A 7 8.76 10.00 12.01
C GLU A 7 8.00 11.30 11.68
N HIS A 8 8.70 12.44 11.76
CA HIS A 8 8.15 13.73 11.35
C HIS A 8 7.69 13.73 9.89
N ARG A 9 8.52 13.25 8.96
CA ARG A 9 8.16 13.18 7.53
C ARG A 9 6.91 12.33 7.27
N THR A 10 6.78 11.17 7.92
CA THR A 10 5.57 10.34 7.75
C THR A 10 4.33 11.07 8.24
N ASN A 11 4.42 11.79 9.37
CA ASN A 11 3.31 12.59 9.86
C ASN A 11 2.99 13.76 8.90
N GLU A 12 4.02 14.47 8.42
CA GLU A 12 3.86 15.55 7.43
C GLU A 12 3.19 15.06 6.15
N HIS A 13 3.52 13.87 5.64
CA HIS A 13 2.84 13.30 4.48
C HIS A 13 1.34 13.12 4.73
N VAL A 14 0.94 12.63 5.91
CA VAL A 14 -0.47 12.46 6.26
C VAL A 14 -1.15 13.82 6.41
N GLU A 15 -0.52 14.79 7.06
CA GLU A 15 -1.06 16.15 7.23
C GLU A 15 -1.25 16.85 5.89
N ILE A 16 -0.26 16.81 5.01
CA ILE A 16 -0.31 17.42 3.67
C ILE A 16 -1.40 16.74 2.84
N ALA A 17 -1.48 15.40 2.84
CA ALA A 17 -2.50 14.67 2.10
C ALA A 17 -3.92 15.01 2.60
N MET A 18 -4.11 15.12 3.92
CA MET A 18 -5.40 15.51 4.52
C MET A 18 -5.76 16.98 4.24
N ALA A 19 -4.76 17.84 3.99
CA ALA A 19 -4.94 19.25 3.68
C ALA A 19 -5.12 19.54 2.18
N GLN A 20 -4.85 18.56 1.31
CA GLN A 20 -5.15 18.69 -0.11
C GLN A 20 -6.66 18.80 -0.31
N GLY A 21 -7.07 19.81 -1.08
CA GLY A 21 -8.45 19.92 -1.52
C GLY A 21 -8.78 18.85 -2.56
N ASP A 22 -10.08 18.66 -2.80
CA ASP A 22 -10.54 17.73 -3.83
C ASP A 22 -9.93 18.08 -5.20
N ALA A 23 -9.51 17.05 -5.93
CA ALA A 23 -9.12 17.22 -7.31
C ALA A 23 -10.32 17.78 -8.10
N THR A 24 -10.13 18.93 -8.74
CA THR A 24 -11.23 19.63 -9.41
C THR A 24 -11.74 18.90 -10.66
N MET A 25 -10.95 17.97 -11.19
CA MET A 25 -11.26 17.15 -12.36
C MET A 25 -10.59 15.78 -12.21
N SER A 26 -11.28 14.72 -12.64
CA SER A 26 -10.75 13.36 -12.74
C SER A 26 -11.01 12.80 -14.14
N ASP A 27 -10.13 11.95 -14.66
CA ASP A 27 -10.39 11.21 -15.91
C ASP A 27 -11.66 10.34 -15.82
N PHE A 28 -12.11 10.00 -14.60
CA PHE A 28 -13.41 9.35 -14.40
C PHE A 28 -14.61 10.21 -14.80
N ASP A 29 -14.47 11.55 -14.86
CA ASP A 29 -15.52 12.45 -15.35
C ASP A 29 -15.75 12.29 -16.87
N GLU A 30 -14.76 11.74 -17.59
CA GLU A 30 -14.85 11.43 -19.02
C GLU A 30 -15.53 10.07 -19.28
N ILE A 31 -15.81 9.29 -18.23
CA ILE A 31 -16.40 7.96 -18.33
C ILE A 31 -17.88 8.01 -17.96
N ARG A 32 -18.73 7.46 -18.82
CA ARG A 32 -20.17 7.30 -18.55
C ARG A 32 -20.63 5.88 -18.82
N PHE A 33 -21.27 5.27 -17.84
CA PHE A 33 -21.97 4.00 -18.03
C PHE A 33 -23.31 4.20 -18.75
N VAL A 34 -23.60 3.33 -19.72
CA VAL A 34 -24.91 3.31 -20.38
C VAL A 34 -25.92 2.68 -19.42
N HIS A 35 -26.92 3.45 -19.01
CA HIS A 35 -27.97 2.97 -18.14
C HIS A 35 -28.95 2.08 -18.91
N HIS A 36 -29.30 0.93 -18.33
CA HIS A 36 -30.33 0.02 -18.83
C HIS A 36 -31.60 0.17 -17.99
N SER A 37 -32.65 0.78 -18.56
CA SER A 37 -33.90 1.05 -17.84
C SER A 37 -34.73 -0.19 -17.49
N ILE A 38 -34.53 -1.28 -18.23
CA ILE A 38 -35.14 -2.58 -17.94
C ILE A 38 -34.00 -3.48 -17.44
N PRO A 39 -34.01 -3.89 -16.16
CA PRO A 39 -32.97 -4.76 -15.62
C PRO A 39 -33.12 -6.19 -16.15
N SER A 40 -31.99 -6.91 -16.23
CA SER A 40 -31.93 -8.31 -16.63
C SER A 40 -31.37 -9.25 -15.55
N VAL A 41 -31.07 -8.71 -14.36
CA VAL A 41 -30.47 -9.43 -13.22
C VAL A 41 -31.10 -8.92 -11.92
N ASP A 42 -31.24 -9.80 -10.93
CA ASP A 42 -31.66 -9.43 -9.58
C ASP A 42 -30.47 -8.93 -8.75
N VAL A 43 -30.74 -8.22 -7.66
CA VAL A 43 -29.67 -7.74 -6.76
C VAL A 43 -28.91 -8.91 -6.13
N ASP A 44 -29.63 -9.98 -5.81
CA ASP A 44 -29.05 -11.19 -5.19
C ASP A 44 -28.18 -11.99 -6.19
N ASP A 45 -28.24 -11.69 -7.49
CA ASP A 45 -27.38 -12.29 -8.52
C ASP A 45 -26.01 -11.59 -8.64
N ILE A 46 -25.82 -10.45 -7.97
CA ILE A 46 -24.59 -9.65 -8.11
C ILE A 46 -23.48 -10.25 -7.26
N ASP A 47 -22.46 -10.79 -7.92
CA ASP A 47 -21.21 -11.24 -7.30
C ASP A 47 -20.12 -10.16 -7.43
N LEU A 48 -19.62 -9.68 -6.30
CA LEU A 48 -18.54 -8.69 -6.20
C LEU A 48 -17.14 -9.35 -6.13
N THR A 49 -17.10 -10.68 -6.06
CA THR A 49 -15.86 -11.44 -5.96
C THR A 49 -14.97 -11.17 -7.17
N SER A 50 -13.73 -10.77 -6.90
CA SER A 50 -12.71 -10.53 -7.92
C SER A 50 -11.67 -11.64 -7.89
N GLN A 51 -11.60 -12.43 -8.97
CA GLN A 51 -10.59 -13.47 -9.13
C GLN A 51 -9.34 -12.88 -9.80
N LEU A 52 -8.26 -12.78 -9.02
CA LEU A 52 -6.94 -12.46 -9.53
C LEU A 52 -6.12 -13.76 -9.61
N LYS A 53 -5.00 -13.71 -10.33
CA LYS A 53 -4.15 -14.90 -10.56
C LYS A 53 -3.73 -15.57 -9.25
N ASP A 54 -3.37 -14.78 -8.25
CA ASP A 54 -2.72 -15.27 -7.04
C ASP A 54 -3.62 -15.20 -5.78
N PHE A 55 -4.75 -14.50 -5.85
CA PHE A 55 -5.71 -14.42 -4.75
C PHE A 55 -7.12 -14.08 -5.25
N THR A 56 -8.12 -14.45 -4.46
CA THR A 56 -9.51 -14.04 -4.64
C THR A 56 -9.83 -12.96 -3.61
N LEU A 57 -10.43 -11.87 -4.06
CA LEU A 57 -10.93 -10.82 -3.18
C LEU A 57 -12.45 -10.88 -3.13
N ASP A 58 -13.04 -10.84 -1.94
CA ASP A 58 -14.49 -10.81 -1.76
C ASP A 58 -15.12 -9.51 -2.31
N GLN A 59 -14.29 -8.47 -2.47
CA GLN A 59 -14.68 -7.13 -2.89
C GLN A 59 -13.71 -6.61 -3.96
N PRO A 60 -14.17 -5.83 -4.95
CA PRO A 60 -13.34 -5.31 -6.05
C PRO A 60 -12.56 -4.04 -5.64
N LEU A 61 -12.36 -3.82 -4.34
CA LEU A 61 -11.76 -2.63 -3.76
C LEU A 61 -10.78 -3.04 -2.65
N TYR A 62 -9.78 -2.21 -2.41
CA TYR A 62 -8.82 -2.40 -1.32
C TYR A 62 -8.30 -1.05 -0.81
N ILE A 63 -7.85 -1.03 0.45
CA ILE A 63 -7.19 0.13 1.04
C ILE A 63 -5.73 0.13 0.57
N ASN A 64 -5.31 1.14 -0.18
CA ASN A 64 -3.95 1.20 -0.72
C ASN A 64 -2.93 1.74 0.30
N ALA A 65 -1.64 1.56 0.01
CA ALA A 65 -0.53 1.90 0.89
C ALA A 65 -0.48 3.40 1.21
N MET A 66 -0.58 3.74 2.50
CA MET A 66 -0.56 5.14 2.96
C MET A 66 0.55 5.40 3.99
N THR A 67 0.54 4.69 5.13
CA THR A 67 1.30 5.16 6.30
C THR A 67 1.83 4.05 7.23
N GLY A 68 2.54 4.47 8.26
CA GLY A 68 3.25 3.66 9.25
C GLY A 68 4.64 4.24 9.56
N GLY A 69 5.15 3.96 10.75
CA GLY A 69 6.45 4.46 11.21
C GLY A 69 6.38 5.61 12.22
N SER A 70 5.23 5.82 12.89
CA SER A 70 5.07 6.70 14.06
C SER A 70 3.91 6.21 14.94
N GLU A 71 3.78 6.73 16.17
CA GLU A 71 2.67 6.36 17.05
C GLU A 71 1.30 6.86 16.53
N TRP A 72 1.25 8.04 15.91
CA TRP A 72 0.02 8.54 15.31
C TRP A 72 -0.41 7.66 14.12
N THR A 73 0.54 7.30 13.24
CA THR A 73 0.26 6.51 12.05
C THR A 73 -0.05 5.05 12.37
N LYS A 74 0.43 4.53 13.51
CA LYS A 74 -0.03 3.26 14.08
C LYS A 74 -1.54 3.27 14.35
N GLN A 75 -2.07 4.33 14.95
CA GLN A 75 -3.51 4.44 15.23
C GLN A 75 -4.33 4.54 13.92
N ILE A 76 -3.78 5.17 12.89
CA ILE A 76 -4.40 5.19 11.56
C ILE A 76 -4.44 3.77 10.96
N ASN A 77 -3.30 3.06 10.99
CA ASN A 77 -3.22 1.69 10.51
C ASN A 77 -4.17 0.74 11.25
N GLU A 78 -4.31 0.87 12.57
CA GLU A 78 -5.28 0.10 13.36
C GLU A 78 -6.72 0.35 12.89
N LYS A 79 -7.13 1.63 12.72
CA LYS A 79 -8.47 1.98 12.26
C LYS A 79 -8.77 1.44 10.85
N LEU A 80 -7.81 1.57 9.94
CA LEU A 80 -7.94 1.02 8.58
C LEU A 80 -8.01 -0.52 8.60
N ALA A 81 -7.27 -1.17 9.49
CA ALA A 81 -7.31 -2.61 9.66
C ALA A 81 -8.66 -3.10 10.20
N VAL A 82 -9.29 -2.35 11.11
CA VAL A 82 -10.68 -2.62 11.54
C VAL A 82 -11.61 -2.52 10.34
N ILE A 83 -11.52 -1.45 9.53
CA ILE A 83 -12.37 -1.30 8.34
C ILE A 83 -12.17 -2.49 7.39
N ALA A 84 -10.93 -2.83 7.08
CA ALA A 84 -10.60 -3.96 6.20
C ALA A 84 -11.16 -5.29 6.71
N ARG A 85 -11.10 -5.53 8.03
CA ARG A 85 -11.66 -6.73 8.64
C ARG A 85 -13.17 -6.79 8.53
N GLU A 86 -13.86 -5.70 8.87
CA GLU A 86 -15.33 -5.67 8.90
C GLU A 86 -15.95 -5.66 7.50
N THR A 87 -15.24 -5.15 6.48
CA THR A 87 -15.76 -5.09 5.10
C THR A 87 -15.23 -6.19 4.19
N GLY A 88 -14.21 -6.94 4.61
CA GLY A 88 -13.58 -8.00 3.80
C GLY A 88 -12.68 -7.47 2.67
N ILE A 89 -12.41 -6.16 2.60
CA ILE A 89 -11.49 -5.60 1.60
C ILE A 89 -10.04 -5.87 2.01
N ALA A 90 -9.15 -6.07 1.02
CA ALA A 90 -7.72 -6.14 1.28
C ALA A 90 -7.16 -4.78 1.76
N MET A 91 -5.99 -4.82 2.41
CA MET A 91 -5.31 -3.61 2.89
C MET A 91 -3.80 -3.68 2.65
N ALA A 92 -3.24 -2.65 2.03
CA ALA A 92 -1.81 -2.42 1.97
C ALA A 92 -1.37 -1.44 3.07
N VAL A 93 -0.21 -1.70 3.69
CA VAL A 93 0.42 -0.74 4.61
C VAL A 93 1.32 0.23 3.87
N GLY A 94 1.70 1.35 4.50
CA GLY A 94 2.73 2.24 3.98
C GLY A 94 4.11 1.59 3.88
N SER A 95 5.10 2.33 3.37
CA SER A 95 6.47 1.83 3.23
C SER A 95 7.05 1.35 4.58
N THR A 96 7.36 0.06 4.69
CA THR A 96 7.87 -0.56 5.91
C THR A 96 9.33 -0.21 6.21
N HIS A 97 9.96 0.62 5.38
CA HIS A 97 11.37 1.04 5.54
C HIS A 97 11.67 1.57 6.95
N ALA A 98 10.71 2.25 7.59
CA ALA A 98 10.85 2.71 8.98
C ALA A 98 11.06 1.55 9.96
N ALA A 99 10.23 0.50 9.88
CA ALA A 99 10.34 -0.70 10.73
C ALA A 99 11.58 -1.54 10.42
N LEU A 100 11.96 -1.65 9.14
CA LEU A 100 13.12 -2.43 8.69
C LEU A 100 14.46 -1.83 9.15
N ARG A 101 14.47 -0.52 9.42
CA ARG A 101 15.62 0.23 9.94
C ARG A 101 15.61 0.33 11.46
N ASN A 102 14.44 0.55 12.06
CA ASN A 102 14.27 0.70 13.50
C ASN A 102 13.13 -0.20 13.98
N SER A 103 13.48 -1.27 14.69
CA SER A 103 12.52 -2.25 15.20
C SER A 103 11.48 -1.66 16.15
N LYS A 104 11.73 -0.50 16.78
CA LYS A 104 10.72 0.19 17.60
C LYS A 104 9.50 0.63 16.78
N MET A 105 9.65 0.81 15.47
CA MET A 105 8.56 1.18 14.57
C MET A 105 7.76 -0.01 14.06
N ALA A 106 8.21 -1.25 14.30
CA ALA A 106 7.54 -2.46 13.82
C ALA A 106 6.09 -2.58 14.31
N SER A 107 5.79 -2.12 15.53
CA SER A 107 4.43 -2.12 16.09
C SER A 107 3.46 -1.20 15.36
N SER A 108 3.95 -0.23 14.60
CA SER A 108 3.08 0.63 13.77
C SER A 108 2.57 -0.04 12.49
N PHE A 109 3.15 -1.19 12.13
CA PHE A 109 2.75 -2.00 10.98
C PHE A 109 2.11 -3.32 11.41
N SER A 110 2.74 -4.06 12.34
CA SER A 110 2.22 -5.34 12.84
C SER A 110 0.84 -5.24 13.49
N ILE A 111 0.48 -4.06 14.01
CA ILE A 111 -0.89 -3.78 14.50
C ILE A 111 -1.98 -4.12 13.48
N VAL A 112 -1.68 -4.02 12.17
CA VAL A 112 -2.64 -4.36 11.10
C VAL A 112 -2.94 -5.85 11.11
N ARG A 113 -1.92 -6.71 11.22
CA ARG A 113 -2.09 -8.17 11.31
C ARG A 113 -2.71 -8.57 12.66
N ASP A 114 -2.33 -7.93 13.76
CA ASP A 114 -2.93 -8.17 15.08
C ASP A 114 -4.45 -7.86 15.06
N THR A 115 -4.83 -6.79 14.36
CA THR A 115 -6.23 -6.32 14.28
C THR A 115 -7.04 -7.12 13.25
N ASN A 116 -6.43 -7.50 12.14
CA ASN A 116 -7.05 -8.26 11.05
C ASN A 116 -6.28 -9.56 10.79
N PRO A 117 -6.36 -10.56 11.69
CA PRO A 117 -5.52 -11.77 11.65
C PRO A 117 -5.76 -12.61 10.41
N ASN A 118 -6.98 -12.62 9.87
CA ASN A 118 -7.38 -13.48 8.74
C ASN A 118 -7.48 -12.71 7.42
N GLY A 119 -7.30 -11.39 7.42
CA GLY A 119 -7.46 -10.57 6.22
C GLY A 119 -6.28 -10.66 5.26
N ILE A 120 -6.53 -10.24 4.02
CA ILE A 120 -5.50 -10.11 2.99
C ILE A 120 -4.76 -8.78 3.21
N ILE A 121 -3.49 -8.88 3.62
CA ILE A 121 -2.62 -7.74 3.88
C ILE A 121 -1.48 -7.71 2.86
N PHE A 122 -1.23 -6.53 2.29
CA PHE A 122 -0.08 -6.29 1.43
C PHE A 122 1.00 -5.49 2.17
N SER A 123 2.22 -6.00 2.12
CA SER A 123 3.40 -5.27 2.55
C SER A 123 3.82 -4.27 1.47
N ASN A 124 4.57 -3.21 1.81
CA ASN A 124 5.00 -2.22 0.82
C ASN A 124 6.43 -1.75 1.07
N VAL A 125 7.23 -1.73 0.01
CA VAL A 125 8.63 -1.29 0.02
C VAL A 125 8.95 -0.46 -1.23
N GLY A 126 10.03 0.32 -1.18
CA GLY A 126 10.51 1.07 -2.34
C GLY A 126 11.31 0.19 -3.29
N ALA A 127 11.36 0.56 -4.57
CA ALA A 127 12.12 -0.16 -5.60
C ALA A 127 13.65 -0.20 -5.36
N ASP A 128 14.17 0.62 -4.46
CA ASP A 128 15.57 0.67 -4.06
C ASP A 128 15.89 -0.12 -2.77
N VAL A 129 14.90 -0.80 -2.18
CA VAL A 129 15.10 -1.57 -0.95
C VAL A 129 16.03 -2.76 -1.19
N PRO A 130 16.94 -3.11 -0.28
CA PRO A 130 17.69 -4.36 -0.37
C PRO A 130 16.74 -5.57 -0.40
N VAL A 131 17.05 -6.58 -1.22
CA VAL A 131 16.22 -7.77 -1.43
C VAL A 131 15.88 -8.50 -0.11
N ASP A 132 16.86 -8.69 0.77
CA ASP A 132 16.61 -9.35 2.08
C ASP A 132 15.63 -8.55 2.95
N LYS A 133 15.62 -7.22 2.81
CA LYS A 133 14.69 -6.34 3.52
C LYS A 133 13.28 -6.41 2.93
N ALA A 134 13.13 -6.66 1.64
CA ALA A 134 11.82 -6.99 1.06
C ALA A 134 11.25 -8.29 1.64
N VAL A 135 12.08 -9.32 1.81
CA VAL A 135 11.67 -10.58 2.46
C VAL A 135 11.30 -10.37 3.93
N GLU A 136 12.09 -9.61 4.68
CA GLU A 136 11.76 -9.23 6.07
C GLU A 136 10.43 -8.46 6.15
N SER A 137 10.16 -7.59 5.17
CA SER A 137 8.92 -6.80 5.09
C SER A 137 7.68 -7.67 4.95
N VAL A 138 7.75 -8.73 4.13
CA VAL A 138 6.66 -9.70 3.97
C VAL A 138 6.44 -10.46 5.28
N LYS A 139 7.52 -10.94 5.90
CA LYS A 139 7.47 -11.69 7.16
C LYS A 139 6.93 -10.88 8.33
N LEU A 140 7.25 -9.58 8.40
CA LEU A 140 6.78 -8.68 9.47
C LEU A 140 5.26 -8.64 9.59
N LEU A 141 4.54 -8.82 8.48
CA LEU A 141 3.08 -8.68 8.39
C LEU A 141 2.37 -10.00 8.10
N ASP A 142 3.12 -11.08 7.89
CA ASP A 142 2.61 -12.31 7.25
C ASP A 142 1.78 -11.95 6.01
N ALA A 143 2.38 -11.15 5.11
CA ALA A 143 1.66 -10.50 4.01
C ALA A 143 1.36 -11.48 2.87
N GLN A 144 0.21 -11.30 2.23
CA GLN A 144 -0.23 -12.11 1.08
C GLN A 144 0.33 -11.60 -0.25
N ALA A 145 0.82 -10.36 -0.30
CA ALA A 145 1.53 -9.80 -1.44
C ALA A 145 2.53 -8.72 -0.99
N LEU A 146 3.48 -8.40 -1.87
CA LEU A 146 4.42 -7.30 -1.69
C LEU A 146 4.18 -6.24 -2.78
N GLN A 147 3.78 -5.04 -2.37
CA GLN A 147 3.84 -3.87 -3.22
C GLN A 147 5.28 -3.34 -3.28
N VAL A 148 5.75 -3.06 -4.49
CA VAL A 148 6.99 -2.34 -4.74
C VAL A 148 6.63 -1.02 -5.41
N HIS A 149 6.72 0.09 -4.66
CA HIS A 149 6.42 1.40 -5.21
C HIS A 149 7.59 1.96 -6.01
N VAL A 150 7.26 2.51 -7.18
CA VAL A 150 8.14 3.33 -7.98
C VAL A 150 7.69 4.78 -7.84
N ASN A 151 8.56 5.64 -7.29
CA ASN A 151 8.22 7.01 -6.91
C ASN A 151 9.28 8.02 -7.38
N ALA A 152 9.92 7.77 -8.53
CA ALA A 152 11.03 8.58 -9.02
C ALA A 152 10.72 10.10 -9.08
N PRO A 153 9.53 10.56 -9.53
CA PRO A 153 9.20 11.99 -9.47
C PRO A 153 9.20 12.56 -8.05
N GLN A 154 8.67 11.80 -7.08
CA GLN A 154 8.67 12.19 -5.66
C GLN A 154 10.08 12.26 -5.10
N GLU A 155 10.92 11.26 -5.37
CA GLU A 155 12.32 11.22 -4.92
C GLU A 155 13.12 12.39 -5.48
N LEU A 156 12.92 12.75 -6.76
CA LEU A 156 13.63 13.84 -7.43
C LEU A 156 13.41 15.22 -6.77
N VAL A 157 12.19 15.50 -6.32
CA VAL A 157 11.87 16.81 -5.71
C VAL A 157 12.23 16.88 -4.22
N MET A 158 12.34 15.74 -3.55
CA MET A 158 12.75 15.68 -2.15
C MET A 158 14.26 15.98 -2.01
N PRO A 159 14.68 16.91 -1.12
CA PRO A 159 16.09 17.22 -0.89
C PRO A 159 16.96 16.01 -0.54
N GLU A 160 16.39 15.04 0.16
CA GLU A 160 17.03 13.81 0.61
C GLU A 160 16.77 12.60 -0.28
N GLY A 161 15.95 12.76 -1.33
CA GLY A 161 15.48 11.65 -2.12
C GLY A 161 16.58 11.00 -2.94
N ASN A 162 16.30 9.80 -3.45
CA ASN A 162 17.22 9.09 -4.30
C ASN A 162 17.49 9.86 -5.61
N ARG A 163 18.67 9.68 -6.18
CA ARG A 163 19.08 10.24 -7.49
C ARG A 163 19.55 9.15 -8.46
N THR A 164 19.59 7.91 -8.01
CA THR A 164 20.03 6.74 -8.79
C THR A 164 18.85 5.80 -8.97
N PHE A 165 18.27 5.81 -10.17
CA PHE A 165 17.10 5.01 -10.53
C PHE A 165 17.45 3.85 -11.49
N SER A 166 18.65 3.86 -12.06
CA SER A 166 19.09 2.90 -13.08
C SER A 166 19.13 1.45 -12.58
N THR A 167 19.20 1.23 -11.26
CA THR A 167 19.27 -0.09 -10.64
C THR A 167 17.90 -0.67 -10.28
N TRP A 168 16.82 0.11 -10.38
CA TRP A 168 15.50 -0.30 -9.89
C TRP A 168 14.96 -1.54 -10.60
N MET A 169 15.13 -1.63 -11.93
CA MET A 169 14.65 -2.78 -12.69
C MET A 169 15.39 -4.07 -12.31
N GLU A 170 16.72 -3.99 -12.15
CA GLU A 170 17.51 -5.14 -11.72
C GLU A 170 17.13 -5.57 -10.30
N ASN A 171 17.01 -4.62 -9.37
CA ASN A 171 16.63 -4.89 -7.99
C ASN A 171 15.22 -5.48 -7.90
N LEU A 172 14.27 -4.96 -8.68
CA LEU A 172 12.91 -5.50 -8.76
C LEU A 172 12.92 -6.96 -9.24
N ALA A 173 13.71 -7.29 -10.27
CA ALA A 173 13.84 -8.67 -10.73
C ALA A 173 14.39 -9.59 -9.62
N GLN A 174 15.36 -9.11 -8.85
CA GLN A 174 15.88 -9.86 -7.70
C GLN A 174 14.83 -10.04 -6.60
N ILE A 175 14.05 -8.99 -6.28
CA ILE A 175 12.93 -9.06 -5.32
C ILE A 175 11.93 -10.12 -5.77
N VAL A 176 11.44 -10.06 -7.01
CA VAL A 176 10.47 -11.02 -7.58
C VAL A 176 11.01 -12.45 -7.50
N SER A 177 12.30 -12.66 -7.71
CA SER A 177 12.91 -14.01 -7.62
C SER A 177 13.04 -14.55 -6.20
N ARG A 178 12.96 -13.69 -5.17
CA ARG A 178 13.33 -14.03 -3.79
C ARG A 178 12.16 -14.06 -2.82
N VAL A 179 11.12 -13.26 -3.04
CA VAL A 179 9.94 -13.25 -2.17
C VAL A 179 8.99 -14.39 -2.54
N ASP A 180 8.41 -15.03 -1.53
CA ASP A 180 7.53 -16.20 -1.71
C ASP A 180 6.06 -15.82 -1.97
N VAL A 181 5.80 -14.54 -2.23
CA VAL A 181 4.46 -13.97 -2.43
C VAL A 181 4.41 -13.14 -3.71
N PRO A 182 3.22 -12.94 -4.32
CA PRO A 182 3.06 -12.08 -5.48
C PRO A 182 3.62 -10.67 -5.28
N VAL A 183 4.25 -10.13 -6.32
CA VAL A 183 4.77 -8.77 -6.32
C VAL A 183 3.88 -7.88 -7.18
N ILE A 184 3.44 -6.76 -6.61
CA ILE A 184 2.65 -5.73 -7.28
C ILE A 184 3.53 -4.50 -7.44
N VAL A 185 3.95 -4.22 -8.67
CA VAL A 185 4.62 -2.95 -8.98
C VAL A 185 3.56 -1.86 -9.02
N LYS A 186 3.76 -0.76 -8.28
CA LYS A 186 2.79 0.34 -8.25
C LYS A 186 3.43 1.72 -8.40
N GLU A 187 2.72 2.62 -9.04
CA GLU A 187 2.98 4.05 -8.99
C GLU A 187 2.45 4.65 -7.65
N VAL A 188 2.70 5.93 -7.41
CA VAL A 188 2.32 6.74 -6.26
C VAL A 188 1.45 7.98 -6.61
N GLY A 189 1.00 8.11 -7.86
CA GLY A 189 0.05 9.15 -8.30
C GLY A 189 0.38 9.86 -9.63
N PHE A 190 1.38 9.41 -10.38
CA PHE A 190 1.88 10.03 -11.61
C PHE A 190 1.55 9.27 -12.90
N GLY A 191 0.81 8.15 -12.82
CA GLY A 191 0.38 7.34 -13.97
C GLY A 191 1.30 6.18 -14.27
#